data_AF-Q8MXF7-F1
#
_entry.id   AF-Q8MXF7-F1
#
_cell.length_a   1.000
_cell.length_b   1.000
_cell.length_c   1.000
_cell.angle_alpha   90.00
_cell.angle_beta   90.00
_cell.angle_gamma   90.00
#
_symmetry.space_group_name_H-M   'P 1'
#
loop_
_entity.id
_entity.type
_entity.pdbx_description
1 polymer ?
#
loop_
_entity_poly.entity_id
_entity_poly.type
_entity_poly.pdbx_seq_one_letter_code
_entity_poly.pdbx_strand_id
1 'polypeptide(L)'
;VSAEAMSGSAMYELVRVGYYELVGEIIRLEGDMATIQVYEETSGVTVGDPVLRTGKPLSVELGPGIMGSIFDGIQRPLRDIGVMTNSIYIPKGVNTTALSRSEMWEFNPLNVRVGSHITGGDLYGVVHENTLVKQRMIVAPRAKGTVRYIAPAGNYNLEDIVLETEFDGEITKHTMLQVWPVRQPRPVTEKLPANHPLFTGQRVLDSLFPCVQGGTTAIPGAFGCGKTVISQALSKYSNSD
;
A
#
# COMPACT_ATOMS: atom_id res chain seq x y z
N VAL A 1 17.16 3.17 -18.21
CA VAL A 1 18.55 2.76 -17.86
C VAL A 1 18.73 1.32 -18.29
N SER A 2 19.89 0.97 -18.85
CA SER A 2 20.22 -0.43 -19.18
C SER A 2 21.34 -0.90 -18.26
N ALA A 3 21.20 -2.08 -17.66
CA ALA A 3 22.17 -2.67 -16.75
C ALA A 3 22.56 -4.09 -17.22
N GLU A 4 23.86 -4.38 -17.21
CA GLU A 4 24.44 -5.70 -17.50
C GLU A 4 24.65 -6.49 -16.20
N ALA A 5 25.01 -7.78 -16.28
CA ALA A 5 25.20 -8.67 -15.12
C ALA A 5 23.93 -8.84 -14.26
N MET A 6 22.75 -8.79 -14.90
CA MET A 6 21.46 -8.87 -14.23
C MET A 6 20.85 -10.29 -14.28
N SER A 7 21.66 -11.32 -14.53
CA SER A 7 21.27 -12.72 -14.44
C SER A 7 20.56 -13.06 -13.11
N GLY A 8 19.38 -13.68 -13.21
CA GLY A 8 18.55 -14.05 -12.06
C GLY A 8 17.60 -12.96 -11.55
N SER A 9 17.49 -11.83 -12.26
CA SER A 9 16.47 -10.83 -11.97
C SER A 9 15.12 -11.22 -12.58
N ALA A 10 14.03 -10.79 -11.95
CA ALA A 10 12.67 -11.04 -12.43
C ALA A 10 12.08 -9.82 -13.18
N MET A 11 11.13 -10.08 -14.08
CA MET A 11 10.33 -9.02 -14.70
C MET A 11 9.47 -8.32 -13.63
N TYR A 12 9.36 -6.99 -13.69
CA TYR A 12 8.68 -6.14 -12.71
C TYR A 12 9.31 -6.12 -11.32
N GLU A 13 10.54 -6.61 -11.18
CA GLU A 13 11.30 -6.49 -9.95
C GLU A 13 11.75 -5.05 -9.72
N LEU A 14 11.69 -4.61 -8.46
CA LEU A 14 12.19 -3.33 -8.03
C LEU A 14 13.71 -3.38 -7.84
N VAL A 15 14.40 -2.35 -8.32
CA VAL A 15 15.85 -2.21 -8.25
C VAL A 15 16.23 -0.82 -7.74
N ARG A 16 17.44 -0.70 -7.19
CA ARG A 16 18.04 0.56 -6.76
C ARG A 16 19.20 0.88 -7.69
N VAL A 17 19.11 2.00 -8.40
CA VAL A 17 20.05 2.38 -9.47
C VAL A 17 20.98 3.49 -8.99
N GLY A 18 22.28 3.25 -9.12
CA GLY A 18 23.37 4.16 -8.81
C GLY A 18 23.61 4.40 -7.33
N TYR A 19 24.60 5.25 -7.04
CA TYR A 19 25.02 5.55 -5.67
C TYR A 19 23.95 6.27 -4.85
N TYR A 20 23.02 6.94 -5.53
CA TYR A 20 21.84 7.56 -4.91
C TYR A 20 20.68 6.57 -4.72
N GLU A 21 20.83 5.28 -5.08
CA GLU A 21 19.81 4.25 -4.89
C GLU A 21 18.42 4.63 -5.46
N LEU A 22 18.40 5.21 -6.66
CA LEU A 22 17.18 5.64 -7.31
C LEU A 22 16.25 4.45 -7.54
N VAL A 23 14.97 4.60 -7.19
CA VAL A 23 13.99 3.52 -7.38
C VAL A 23 13.72 3.31 -8.86
N GLY A 24 13.89 2.08 -9.33
CA GLY A 24 13.52 1.65 -10.67
C GLY A 24 12.83 0.30 -10.69
N GLU A 25 12.23 -0.03 -11.83
CA GLU A 25 11.54 -1.28 -12.09
C GLU A 25 12.05 -1.90 -13.40
N ILE A 26 12.33 -3.20 -13.39
CA ILE A 26 12.74 -3.95 -14.59
C ILE A 26 11.54 -4.15 -15.50
N ILE A 27 11.63 -3.66 -16.74
CA ILE A 27 10.55 -3.76 -17.75
C ILE A 27 10.87 -4.74 -18.90
N ARG A 28 12.14 -5.06 -19.11
CA ARG A 28 12.59 -5.99 -20.17
C ARG A 28 13.88 -6.69 -19.74
N LEU A 29 14.01 -7.96 -20.10
CA LEU A 29 15.19 -8.78 -19.87
C LEU A 29 15.65 -9.37 -21.22
N GLU A 30 16.93 -9.24 -21.53
CA GLU A 30 17.56 -9.76 -22.75
C GLU A 30 18.90 -10.43 -22.39
N GLY A 31 18.87 -11.76 -22.25
CA GLY A 31 20.05 -12.51 -21.79
C GLY A 31 20.47 -12.03 -20.41
N ASP A 32 21.66 -11.43 -20.32
CA ASP A 32 22.23 -10.89 -19.08
C ASP A 32 21.99 -9.38 -18.90
N MET A 33 21.30 -8.74 -19.85
CA MET A 33 20.94 -7.32 -19.77
C MET A 33 19.51 -7.12 -19.28
N ALA A 34 19.30 -6.11 -18.44
CA ALA A 34 17.99 -5.65 -18.00
C ALA A 34 17.76 -4.19 -18.41
N THR A 35 16.58 -3.91 -18.99
CA THR A 35 16.09 -2.54 -19.17
C THR A 35 15.26 -2.14 -17.96
N ILE A 36 15.69 -1.06 -17.30
CA ILE A 36 15.12 -0.54 -16.07
C ILE A 36 14.47 0.82 -16.36
N GLN A 37 13.20 0.95 -15.98
CA GLN A 37 12.50 2.22 -15.91
C GLN A 37 12.73 2.81 -14.52
N VAL A 38 13.38 3.98 -14.45
CA VAL A 38 13.63 4.68 -13.19
C VAL A 38 12.46 5.64 -12.94
N TYR A 39 11.92 5.64 -11.71
CA TYR A 39 10.79 6.51 -11.32
C TYR A 39 11.21 7.92 -10.87
N GLU A 40 12.51 8.11 -10.69
CA GLU A 40 13.13 9.40 -10.35
C GLU A 40 13.95 9.96 -11.52
N GLU A 41 14.44 11.19 -11.36
CA GLU A 41 15.28 11.83 -12.36
C GLU A 41 16.66 11.15 -12.43
N THR A 42 17.04 10.67 -13.63
CA THR A 42 18.32 9.98 -13.85
C THR A 42 19.51 10.91 -14.07
N SER A 43 19.32 12.23 -13.95
CA SER A 43 20.41 13.21 -14.07
C SER A 43 21.44 12.98 -12.96
N GLY A 44 22.67 12.65 -13.37
CA GLY A 44 23.79 12.32 -12.47
C GLY A 44 24.14 10.84 -12.41
N VAL A 45 23.32 9.95 -13.00
CA VAL A 45 23.66 8.53 -13.15
C VAL A 45 24.72 8.39 -14.25
N THR A 46 25.81 7.69 -13.94
CA THR A 46 26.94 7.47 -14.86
C THR A 46 27.15 5.99 -15.18
N VAL A 47 27.93 5.69 -16.22
CA VAL A 47 28.26 4.30 -16.57
C VAL A 47 29.20 3.74 -15.49
N GLY A 48 28.89 2.57 -14.95
CA GLY A 48 29.63 1.93 -13.86
C GLY A 48 28.96 2.07 -12.49
N ASP A 49 27.89 2.87 -12.40
CA ASP A 49 27.04 2.97 -11.22
C ASP A 49 26.39 1.61 -10.87
N PRO A 50 26.37 1.20 -9.59
CA PRO A 50 25.86 -0.11 -9.20
C PRO A 50 24.33 -0.19 -9.33
N VAL A 51 23.81 -1.38 -9.61
CA VAL A 51 22.37 -1.66 -9.59
C VAL A 51 22.10 -2.78 -8.59
N LEU A 52 21.40 -2.45 -7.50
CA LEU A 52 21.02 -3.40 -6.45
C LEU A 52 19.63 -3.97 -6.71
N ARG A 53 19.50 -5.28 -6.56
CA ARG A 53 18.26 -6.03 -6.76
C ARG A 53 17.54 -6.24 -5.45
N THR A 54 16.23 -6.02 -5.42
CA THR A 54 15.43 -6.21 -4.19
C THR A 54 14.76 -7.59 -4.11
N GLY A 55 14.69 -8.33 -5.21
CA GLY A 55 14.02 -9.63 -5.31
C GLY A 55 12.50 -9.57 -5.16
N LYS A 56 11.92 -8.36 -5.10
CA LYS A 56 10.50 -8.15 -4.86
C LYS A 56 9.93 -7.18 -5.90
N PRO A 57 8.67 -7.35 -6.31
CA PRO A 57 8.00 -6.38 -7.16
C PRO A 57 7.69 -5.10 -6.38
N LEU A 58 7.36 -4.02 -7.10
CA LEU A 58 6.83 -2.81 -6.48
C LEU A 58 5.64 -3.15 -5.59
N SER A 59 5.79 -2.88 -4.30
CA SER A 59 4.84 -3.24 -3.26
C SER A 59 4.62 -2.05 -2.34
N VAL A 60 3.43 -1.98 -1.77
CA VAL A 60 3.03 -0.95 -0.81
C VAL A 60 2.84 -1.55 0.57
N GLU A 61 3.14 -0.76 1.58
CA GLU A 61 2.88 -1.06 2.98
C GLU A 61 1.44 -0.69 3.34
N LEU A 62 0.72 -1.65 3.92
CA LEU A 62 -0.66 -1.53 4.33
C LEU A 62 -0.74 -1.75 5.84
N GLY A 63 -1.24 -0.78 6.59
CA GLY A 63 -1.35 -0.83 8.04
C GLY A 63 -1.90 0.48 8.61
N PRO A 64 -1.94 0.62 9.94
CA PRO A 64 -2.23 1.88 10.63
C PRO A 64 -1.23 2.99 10.29
N GLY A 65 -1.71 4.23 10.17
CA GLY A 65 -0.91 5.42 9.84
C GLY A 65 -1.04 5.89 8.38
N ILE A 66 -1.95 5.30 7.60
CA ILE A 66 -2.22 5.70 6.21
C ILE A 66 -3.19 6.88 6.18
N MET A 67 -4.19 6.90 7.07
CA MET A 67 -5.27 7.88 7.02
C MET A 67 -4.77 9.25 7.46
N GLY A 68 -4.92 10.25 6.58
CA GLY A 68 -4.42 11.61 6.78
C GLY A 68 -2.99 11.83 6.30
N SER A 69 -2.29 10.78 5.88
CA SER A 69 -0.95 10.86 5.29
C SER A 69 -1.02 11.20 3.79
N ILE A 70 -0.03 11.95 3.31
CA ILE A 70 0.10 12.34 1.90
C ILE A 70 1.34 11.65 1.34
N PHE A 71 1.15 10.84 0.31
CA PHE A 71 2.20 10.04 -0.31
C PHE A 71 2.53 10.52 -1.72
N ASP A 72 3.76 10.23 -2.17
CA ASP A 72 4.15 10.33 -3.57
C ASP A 72 3.77 9.04 -4.37
N GLY A 73 4.17 8.99 -5.64
CA GLY A 73 3.86 7.87 -6.54
C GLY A 73 4.47 6.51 -6.16
N ILE A 74 5.44 6.48 -5.24
CA ILE A 74 6.07 5.25 -4.73
C ILE A 74 5.85 5.07 -3.22
N GLN A 75 4.81 5.70 -2.68
CA GLN A 75 4.37 5.58 -1.28
C GLN A 75 5.34 6.15 -0.23
N ARG A 76 6.08 7.22 -0.55
CA ARG A 76 6.87 7.95 0.45
C ARG A 76 6.07 9.10 1.08
N PRO A 77 6.06 9.25 2.41
CA PRO A 77 5.32 10.32 3.08
C PRO A 77 5.97 11.68 2.83
N LEU A 78 5.26 12.58 2.13
CA LEU A 78 5.78 13.90 1.75
C LEU A 78 6.06 14.79 2.97
N ARG A 79 5.23 14.69 4.00
CA ARG A 79 5.40 15.46 5.24
C ARG A 79 6.69 15.06 5.96
N ASP A 80 6.94 13.78 6.07
CA ASP A 80 8.10 13.27 6.80
C ASP A 80 9.40 13.55 6.05
N ILE A 81 9.38 13.47 4.72
CA ILE A 81 10.50 13.92 3.88
C ILE A 81 10.79 15.41 4.14
N GLY A 82 9.76 16.26 4.16
CA GLY A 82 9.93 17.70 4.41
C GLY A 82 10.52 17.99 5.78
N VAL A 83 10.06 17.29 6.82
CA VAL A 83 10.59 17.42 8.20
C VAL A 83 12.02 16.89 8.31
N MET A 84 12.30 15.73 7.72
CA MET A 84 13.62 15.08 7.79
C MET A 84 14.70 15.89 7.04
N THR A 85 14.35 16.44 5.89
CA THR A 85 15.30 17.16 5.03
C THR A 85 15.35 18.66 5.34
N ASN A 86 14.41 19.16 6.13
CA ASN A 86 14.22 20.57 6.45
C ASN A 86 14.26 21.47 5.19
N SER A 87 13.64 20.99 4.11
CA SER A 87 13.68 21.60 2.78
C SER A 87 12.31 21.53 2.12
N ILE A 88 12.08 22.43 1.16
CA ILE A 88 10.90 22.42 0.29
C ILE A 88 11.07 21.50 -0.92
N TYR A 89 12.28 21.01 -1.16
CA TYR A 89 12.61 20.13 -2.28
C TYR A 89 12.75 18.69 -1.81
N ILE A 90 12.32 17.74 -2.65
CA ILE A 90 12.50 16.30 -2.42
C ILE A 90 13.90 15.90 -2.93
N PRO A 91 14.82 15.46 -2.07
CA PRO A 91 16.13 14.99 -2.52
C PRO A 91 16.02 13.71 -3.35
N LYS A 92 16.93 13.55 -4.30
CA LYS A 92 17.05 12.31 -5.09
C LYS A 92 17.48 11.16 -4.20
N GLY A 93 16.87 10.00 -4.40
CA GLY A 93 17.26 8.81 -3.66
C GLY A 93 16.83 8.81 -2.19
N VAL A 94 15.95 9.73 -1.78
CA VAL A 94 15.48 9.77 -0.41
C VAL A 94 14.73 8.48 -0.07
N ASN A 95 15.26 7.74 0.90
CA ASN A 95 14.69 6.48 1.36
C ASN A 95 14.07 6.72 2.75
N THR A 96 12.74 6.70 2.79
CA THR A 96 11.93 6.85 4.01
C THR A 96 10.96 5.68 4.08
N THR A 97 10.61 5.27 5.30
CA THR A 97 9.56 4.25 5.48
C THR A 97 8.22 4.83 5.10
N ALA A 98 7.35 4.02 4.50
CA ALA A 98 6.02 4.47 4.10
C ALA A 98 5.17 4.84 5.33
N LEU A 99 5.22 4.01 6.38
CA LEU A 99 4.52 4.25 7.64
C LEU A 99 5.51 4.46 8.77
N SER A 100 5.11 5.27 9.76
CA SER A 100 5.96 5.58 10.91
C SER A 100 6.17 4.34 11.79
N ARG A 101 7.44 4.05 12.12
CA ARG A 101 7.81 2.93 13.01
C ARG A 101 7.85 3.30 14.49
N SER A 102 7.76 4.59 14.80
CA SER A 102 7.80 5.10 16.18
C SER A 102 6.42 5.33 16.78
N GLU A 103 5.37 5.34 15.95
CA GLU A 103 4.00 5.54 16.40
C GLU A 103 3.41 4.24 16.98
N MET A 104 2.91 4.38 18.21
CA MET A 104 2.27 3.31 18.95
C MET A 104 0.75 3.38 18.73
N TRP A 105 0.16 2.23 18.43
CA TRP A 105 -1.26 2.08 18.13
C TRP A 105 -1.96 1.19 19.14
N GLU A 106 -3.15 1.60 19.58
CA GLU A 106 -3.98 0.80 20.49
C GLU A 106 -4.64 -0.35 19.72
N PHE A 107 -4.15 -1.56 19.98
CA PHE A 107 -4.63 -2.80 19.42
C PHE A 107 -5.62 -3.48 20.35
N ASN A 108 -6.76 -3.90 19.79
CA ASN A 108 -7.77 -4.68 20.48
C ASN A 108 -8.03 -5.99 19.72
N PRO A 109 -7.65 -7.16 20.25
CA PRO A 109 -7.89 -8.45 19.61
C PRO A 109 -9.40 -8.77 19.56
N LEU A 110 -9.86 -9.41 18.48
CA LEU A 110 -11.28 -9.71 18.24
C LEU A 110 -11.50 -11.21 18.08
N ASN A 111 -12.29 -11.82 18.97
CA ASN A 111 -12.88 -13.17 18.83
C ASN A 111 -11.93 -14.31 18.40
N VAL A 112 -10.62 -14.13 18.52
CA VAL A 112 -9.59 -15.12 18.20
C VAL A 112 -8.95 -15.61 19.50
N ARG A 113 -8.85 -16.93 19.66
CA ARG A 113 -8.21 -17.59 20.80
C ARG A 113 -7.06 -18.47 20.33
N VAL A 114 -6.08 -18.69 21.20
CA VAL A 114 -5.03 -19.68 20.98
C VAL A 114 -5.67 -21.05 20.69
N GLY A 115 -5.24 -21.70 19.62
CA GLY A 115 -5.78 -22.96 19.10
C GLY A 115 -6.87 -22.82 18.03
N SER A 116 -7.36 -21.60 17.76
CA SER A 116 -8.40 -21.38 16.73
C SER A 116 -7.82 -21.53 15.32
N HIS A 117 -8.60 -22.05 14.39
CA HIS A 117 -8.23 -22.05 12.97
C HIS A 117 -8.53 -20.69 12.35
N ILE A 118 -7.58 -20.18 11.56
CA ILE A 118 -7.71 -18.89 10.86
C ILE A 118 -7.20 -19.01 9.42
N THR A 119 -7.81 -18.27 8.51
CA THR A 119 -7.44 -18.19 7.10
C THR A 119 -7.20 -16.75 6.66
N GLY A 120 -6.58 -16.58 5.49
CA GLY A 120 -6.30 -15.28 4.91
C GLY A 120 -7.58 -14.47 4.70
N GLY A 121 -7.57 -13.21 5.16
CA GLY A 121 -8.73 -12.32 5.13
C GLY A 121 -9.55 -12.31 6.42
N ASP A 122 -9.34 -13.26 7.33
CA ASP A 122 -10.03 -13.27 8.62
C ASP A 122 -9.58 -12.10 9.51
N LEU A 123 -10.52 -11.58 10.28
CA LEU A 123 -10.30 -10.50 11.23
C LEU A 123 -9.73 -11.04 12.54
N TYR A 124 -8.60 -10.49 12.99
CA TYR A 124 -8.00 -10.89 14.27
C TYR A 124 -7.92 -9.76 15.30
N GLY A 125 -8.13 -8.51 14.87
CA GLY A 125 -8.15 -7.36 15.78
C GLY A 125 -8.60 -6.08 15.12
N VAL A 126 -8.75 -5.04 15.94
CA VAL A 126 -9.07 -3.68 15.50
C VAL A 126 -8.07 -2.72 16.13
N VAL A 127 -7.62 -1.76 15.32
CA VAL A 127 -6.78 -0.64 15.72
C VAL A 127 -7.56 0.64 15.51
N HIS A 128 -7.52 1.53 16.51
CA HIS A 128 -8.12 2.85 16.40
C HIS A 128 -7.12 3.82 15.78
N GLU A 129 -7.29 4.13 14.49
CA GLU A 129 -6.37 5.04 13.79
C GLU A 129 -6.74 6.50 14.02
N ASN A 130 -8.03 6.83 13.97
CA ASN A 130 -8.54 8.14 14.34
C ASN A 130 -9.93 8.03 15.00
N THR A 131 -10.53 9.15 15.37
CA THR A 131 -11.84 9.17 16.07
C THR A 131 -12.97 8.55 15.24
N LEU A 132 -12.86 8.56 13.92
CA LEU A 132 -13.90 8.10 12.99
C LEU A 132 -13.64 6.68 12.47
N VAL A 133 -12.40 6.40 12.08
CA VAL A 133 -11.99 5.21 11.35
C VAL A 133 -11.40 4.19 12.33
N LYS A 134 -12.07 3.04 12.40
CA LYS A 134 -11.58 1.86 13.10
C LYS A 134 -10.97 0.91 12.08
N GLN A 135 -9.66 0.78 12.09
CA GLN A 135 -8.98 -0.07 11.14
C GLN A 135 -9.03 -1.52 11.58
N ARG A 136 -9.56 -2.35 10.69
CA ARG A 136 -9.72 -3.78 10.92
C ARG A 136 -8.46 -4.53 10.47
N MET A 137 -7.82 -5.20 11.42
CA MET A 137 -6.63 -6.01 11.14
C MET A 137 -7.05 -7.37 10.59
N ILE A 138 -6.61 -7.67 9.38
CA ILE A 138 -6.91 -8.89 8.63
C ILE A 138 -5.67 -9.76 8.50
N VAL A 139 -5.81 -11.08 8.52
CA VAL A 139 -4.70 -12.00 8.25
C VAL A 139 -4.27 -11.88 6.79
N ALA A 140 -2.97 -11.98 6.53
CA ALA A 140 -2.42 -11.89 5.19
C ALA A 140 -3.08 -12.93 4.26
N PRO A 141 -3.46 -12.59 3.01
CA PRO A 141 -4.31 -13.47 2.20
C PRO A 141 -3.77 -14.87 1.90
N ARG A 142 -2.44 -15.07 1.97
CA ARG A 142 -1.78 -16.36 1.73
C ARG A 142 -1.53 -17.16 3.01
N ALA A 143 -1.73 -16.54 4.17
CA ALA A 143 -1.52 -17.19 5.45
C ALA A 143 -2.77 -17.98 5.86
N LYS A 144 -2.54 -19.15 6.43
CA LYS A 144 -3.55 -20.03 7.01
C LYS A 144 -2.87 -20.81 8.13
N GLY A 145 -3.62 -21.27 9.12
CA GLY A 145 -3.06 -22.06 10.19
C GLY A 145 -3.88 -22.05 11.46
N THR A 146 -3.30 -22.59 12.52
CA THR A 146 -3.82 -22.48 13.88
C THR A 146 -3.14 -21.33 14.61
N VAL A 147 -3.89 -20.56 15.39
CA VAL A 147 -3.34 -19.47 16.18
C VAL A 147 -2.53 -20.03 17.35
N ARG A 148 -1.24 -19.71 17.38
CA ARG A 148 -0.34 -20.10 18.48
C ARG A 148 -0.25 -19.01 19.53
N TYR A 149 -0.20 -17.76 19.08
CA TYR A 149 -0.11 -16.59 19.94
C TYR A 149 -0.91 -15.45 19.35
N ILE A 150 -1.58 -14.70 20.23
CA ILE A 150 -2.23 -13.44 19.91
C ILE A 150 -1.86 -12.44 21.00
N ALA A 151 -1.45 -11.24 20.58
CA ALA A 151 -1.09 -10.18 21.51
C ALA A 151 -2.33 -9.73 22.32
N PRO A 152 -2.17 -9.46 23.63
CA PRO A 152 -3.24 -8.87 24.44
C PRO A 152 -3.58 -7.46 23.95
N ALA A 153 -4.68 -6.89 24.46
CA ALA A 153 -5.01 -5.50 24.18
C ALA A 153 -3.92 -4.57 24.76
N GLY A 154 -3.46 -3.60 23.97
CA GLY A 154 -2.37 -2.73 24.37
C GLY A 154 -1.86 -1.84 23.24
N ASN A 155 -0.83 -1.05 23.54
CA ASN A 155 -0.18 -0.19 22.58
C ASN A 155 1.01 -0.94 21.95
N TYR A 156 1.07 -0.95 20.62
CA TYR A 156 2.13 -1.64 19.86
C TYR A 156 2.57 -0.81 18.66
N ASN A 157 3.83 -0.97 18.26
CA ASN A 157 4.35 -0.44 17.01
C ASN A 157 3.97 -1.33 15.83
N LEU A 158 4.16 -0.82 14.61
CA LEU A 158 3.91 -1.56 13.36
C LEU A 158 4.81 -2.78 13.14
N GLU A 159 5.96 -2.85 13.82
CA GLU A 159 6.93 -3.95 13.75
C GLU A 159 6.70 -5.03 14.81
N ASP A 160 5.87 -4.74 15.82
CA ASP A 160 5.58 -5.68 16.89
C ASP A 160 4.74 -6.84 16.36
N ILE A 161 5.06 -8.04 16.83
CA ILE A 161 4.35 -9.28 16.44
C ILE A 161 3.04 -9.33 17.21
N VAL A 162 1.93 -9.24 16.49
CA VAL A 162 0.57 -9.24 17.06
C VAL A 162 -0.12 -10.60 16.96
N LEU A 163 0.31 -11.44 16.02
CA LEU A 163 -0.28 -12.76 15.79
C LEU A 163 0.80 -13.74 15.29
N GLU A 164 0.82 -14.95 15.85
CA GLU A 164 1.60 -16.08 15.32
C GLU A 164 0.66 -17.21 14.92
N THR A 165 0.84 -17.73 13.71
CA THR A 165 0.08 -18.86 13.19
C THR A 165 1.00 -20.01 12.81
N GLU A 166 0.58 -21.23 13.11
CA GLU A 166 1.30 -22.45 12.79
C GLU A 166 0.57 -23.23 11.69
N PHE A 167 1.30 -23.62 10.65
CA PHE A 167 0.78 -24.45 9.55
C PHE A 167 1.87 -25.41 9.08
N ASP A 168 1.55 -26.71 9.00
CA ASP A 168 2.49 -27.77 8.61
C ASP A 168 3.85 -27.72 9.35
N GLY A 169 3.85 -27.30 10.63
CA GLY A 169 5.03 -27.20 11.48
C GLY A 169 5.87 -25.93 11.27
N GLU A 170 5.47 -25.04 10.35
CA GLU A 170 6.08 -23.74 10.13
C GLU A 170 5.32 -22.64 10.89
N ILE A 171 6.05 -21.83 11.67
CA ILE A 171 5.49 -20.71 12.42
C ILE A 171 5.65 -19.44 11.60
N THR A 172 4.53 -18.79 11.29
CA THR A 172 4.48 -17.52 10.58
C THR A 172 4.11 -16.40 11.55
N LYS A 173 4.90 -15.33 11.53
CA LYS A 173 4.73 -14.14 12.38
C LYS A 173 4.05 -13.04 11.59
N HIS A 174 3.00 -12.47 12.16
CA HIS A 174 2.24 -11.37 11.57
C HIS A 174 2.37 -10.14 12.46
N THR A 175 2.70 -9.02 11.83
CA THR A 175 2.65 -7.69 12.44
C THR A 175 1.38 -6.96 11.96
N MET A 176 1.17 -5.74 12.44
CA MET A 176 0.09 -4.88 11.91
C MET A 176 0.34 -4.41 10.47
N LEU A 177 1.57 -4.55 9.99
CA LEU A 177 2.00 -4.16 8.66
C LEU A 177 1.89 -5.33 7.68
N GLN A 178 1.33 -5.07 6.50
CA GLN A 178 1.36 -6.00 5.38
C GLN A 178 1.98 -5.35 4.16
N VAL A 179 2.87 -6.07 3.50
CA VAL A 179 3.43 -5.63 2.21
C VAL A 179 2.64 -6.31 1.09
N TRP A 180 2.07 -5.52 0.18
CA TRP A 180 1.25 -6.04 -0.92
C TRP A 180 1.71 -5.51 -2.29
N PRO A 181 1.91 -6.38 -3.31
CA PRO A 181 2.29 -5.94 -4.64
C PRO A 181 1.22 -5.09 -5.33
N VAL A 182 1.59 -3.93 -5.88
CA VAL A 182 0.62 -2.99 -6.47
C VAL A 182 -0.03 -3.51 -7.76
N ARG A 183 0.67 -4.39 -8.47
CA ARG A 183 0.19 -5.00 -9.73
C ARG A 183 -0.68 -6.23 -9.49
N GLN A 184 -0.80 -6.69 -8.25
CA GLN A 184 -1.66 -7.82 -7.89
C GLN A 184 -2.92 -7.29 -7.20
N PRO A 185 -4.13 -7.46 -7.78
CA PRO A 185 -5.35 -7.08 -7.08
C PRO A 185 -5.50 -7.92 -5.80
N ARG A 186 -6.03 -7.33 -4.73
CA ARG A 186 -6.30 -8.07 -3.49
C ARG A 186 -7.36 -9.16 -3.76
N PRO A 187 -7.16 -10.39 -3.24
CA PRO A 187 -8.14 -11.45 -3.40
C PRO A 187 -9.42 -11.13 -2.62
N VAL A 188 -10.54 -11.60 -3.17
CA VAL A 188 -11.89 -11.46 -2.60
C VAL A 188 -12.59 -12.81 -2.72
N THR A 189 -13.54 -13.08 -1.84
CA THR A 189 -14.29 -14.35 -1.84
C THR A 189 -15.12 -14.52 -3.12
N GLU A 190 -15.92 -13.51 -3.45
CA GLU A 190 -16.78 -13.51 -4.64
C GLU A 190 -17.02 -12.07 -5.12
N LYS A 191 -17.47 -11.94 -6.36
CA LYS A 191 -17.88 -10.65 -6.94
C LYS A 191 -19.40 -10.55 -6.92
N LEU A 192 -19.90 -9.55 -6.20
CA LEU A 192 -21.32 -9.27 -6.11
C LEU A 192 -21.73 -8.15 -7.08
N PRO A 193 -22.95 -8.21 -7.65
CA PRO A 193 -23.50 -7.09 -8.41
C PRO A 193 -23.76 -5.89 -7.49
N ALA A 194 -23.37 -4.69 -7.94
CA ALA A 194 -23.60 -3.45 -7.20
C ALA A 194 -25.08 -3.03 -7.29
N ASN A 195 -25.75 -2.97 -6.14
CA ASN A 195 -27.17 -2.60 -6.01
C ASN A 195 -27.39 -1.38 -5.11
N HIS A 196 -26.35 -0.86 -4.47
CA HIS A 196 -26.42 0.34 -3.63
C HIS A 196 -25.99 1.60 -4.42
N PRO A 197 -26.79 2.68 -4.42
CA PRO A 197 -26.42 3.92 -5.10
C PRO A 197 -25.27 4.63 -4.39
N LEU A 198 -24.37 5.23 -5.18
CA LEU A 198 -23.37 6.18 -4.72
C LEU A 198 -23.98 7.58 -4.83
N PHE A 199 -24.32 8.19 -3.69
CA PHE A 199 -24.81 9.55 -3.66
C PHE A 199 -23.65 10.51 -3.85
N THR A 200 -23.76 11.39 -4.84
CA THR A 200 -22.74 12.42 -5.11
C THR A 200 -23.06 13.75 -4.43
N GLY A 201 -24.32 13.94 -4.01
CA GLY A 201 -24.86 15.20 -3.51
C GLY A 201 -25.19 16.21 -4.62
N GLN A 202 -24.98 15.84 -5.90
CA GLN A 202 -25.30 16.67 -7.05
C GLN A 202 -26.57 16.16 -7.73
N ARG A 203 -27.62 16.99 -7.76
CA ARG A 203 -28.93 16.62 -8.33
C ARG A 203 -28.83 16.05 -9.74
N VAL A 204 -28.01 16.65 -10.60
CA VAL A 204 -27.85 16.21 -12.00
C VAL A 204 -27.22 14.82 -12.11
N LEU A 205 -26.24 14.51 -11.25
CA LEU A 205 -25.58 13.20 -11.24
C LEU A 205 -26.47 12.16 -10.58
N ASP A 206 -27.09 12.49 -9.45
CA ASP A 206 -27.89 11.52 -8.69
C ASP A 206 -29.22 11.18 -9.38
N SER A 207 -29.75 12.04 -10.26
CA SER A 207 -31.00 11.80 -10.98
C SER A 207 -30.82 11.33 -12.42
N LEU A 208 -29.97 11.99 -13.22
CA LEU A 208 -29.88 11.70 -14.65
C LEU A 208 -28.79 10.68 -14.99
N PHE A 209 -27.71 10.65 -14.21
CA PHE A 209 -26.54 9.80 -14.44
C PHE A 209 -26.09 9.09 -13.16
N PRO A 210 -26.99 8.34 -12.50
CA PRO A 210 -26.72 7.76 -11.18
C PRO A 210 -25.56 6.77 -11.25
N CYS A 211 -24.72 6.81 -10.23
CA CYS A 211 -23.63 5.87 -10.03
C CYS A 211 -23.97 4.91 -8.89
N VAL A 212 -23.39 3.72 -8.89
CA VAL A 212 -23.53 2.73 -7.81
C VAL A 212 -22.21 2.56 -7.07
N GLN A 213 -22.27 2.20 -5.79
CA GLN A 213 -21.08 1.88 -5.01
C GLN A 213 -20.40 0.62 -5.58
N GLY A 214 -19.15 0.75 -6.01
CA GLY A 214 -18.43 -0.30 -6.76
C GLY A 214 -18.58 -0.19 -8.29
N GLY A 215 -19.30 0.81 -8.79
CA GLY A 215 -19.39 1.13 -10.21
C GLY A 215 -18.18 1.92 -10.73
N THR A 216 -18.05 1.99 -12.06
CA THR A 216 -17.00 2.76 -12.75
C THR A 216 -17.62 3.93 -13.49
N THR A 217 -17.13 5.15 -13.21
CA THR A 217 -17.63 6.39 -13.83
C THR A 217 -16.49 7.18 -14.44
N ALA A 218 -16.72 7.76 -15.62
CA ALA A 218 -15.78 8.65 -16.28
C ALA A 218 -16.41 10.03 -16.48
N ILE A 219 -15.69 11.10 -16.11
CA ILE A 219 -16.11 12.49 -16.30
C ILE A 219 -15.13 13.16 -17.27
N PRO A 220 -15.36 13.06 -18.59
CA PRO A 220 -14.54 13.75 -19.57
C PRO A 220 -14.79 15.26 -19.54
N GLY A 221 -13.83 16.05 -20.03
CA GLY A 221 -14.00 17.49 -20.21
C GLY A 221 -12.68 18.22 -20.45
N ALA A 222 -12.76 19.41 -21.06
CA ALA A 222 -11.59 20.25 -21.29
C ALA A 222 -11.00 20.79 -19.98
N PHE A 223 -9.81 21.40 -20.07
CA PHE A 223 -9.20 22.06 -18.93
C PHE A 223 -10.09 23.22 -18.45
N GLY A 224 -10.25 23.39 -17.14
CA GLY A 224 -11.11 24.43 -16.57
C GLY A 224 -12.61 24.11 -16.51
N CYS A 225 -13.09 22.98 -17.04
CA CYS A 225 -14.52 22.62 -17.02
C CYS A 225 -15.08 22.15 -15.65
N GLY A 226 -14.38 22.41 -14.54
CA GLY A 226 -14.88 22.07 -13.21
C GLY A 226 -14.73 20.60 -12.78
N LYS A 227 -13.93 19.77 -13.47
CA LYS A 227 -13.69 18.37 -13.08
C LYS A 227 -13.26 18.22 -11.61
N THR A 228 -12.30 19.04 -11.18
CA THR A 228 -11.80 19.04 -9.79
C THR A 228 -12.88 19.45 -8.78
N VAL A 229 -13.81 20.34 -9.17
CA VAL A 229 -14.92 20.77 -8.31
C VAL A 229 -15.86 19.60 -8.05
N ILE A 230 -16.17 18.80 -9.09
CA ILE A 230 -16.99 17.60 -8.95
C ILE A 230 -16.27 16.55 -8.09
N SER A 231 -14.98 16.29 -8.32
CA SER A 231 -14.20 15.36 -7.51
C SER A 231 -14.14 15.75 -6.04
N GLN A 232 -13.98 17.06 -5.74
CA GLN A 232 -13.99 17.57 -4.38
C GLN A 232 -15.37 17.48 -3.72
N ALA A 233 -16.45 17.74 -4.48
CA ALA A 233 -17.80 17.58 -3.96
C ALA A 233 -18.10 16.11 -3.63
N LEU A 234 -17.69 15.19 -4.51
CA LEU A 234 -17.83 13.76 -4.29
C LEU A 234 -17.05 13.30 -3.05
N SER A 235 -15.81 13.74 -2.87
CA SER A 235 -15.00 13.33 -1.70
C SER A 235 -15.52 13.88 -0.37
N LYS A 236 -16.30 14.97 -0.38
CA LYS A 236 -16.87 15.59 0.83
C LYS A 236 -18.26 15.10 1.19
N TYR A 237 -19.11 14.89 0.19
CA TYR A 237 -20.55 14.70 0.38
C TYR A 237 -21.04 13.31 -0.03
N SER A 238 -20.14 12.43 -0.48
CA SER A 238 -20.53 11.05 -0.77
C SER A 238 -20.85 10.26 0.49
N ASN A 239 -21.64 9.21 0.30
CA ASN A 239 -21.99 8.23 1.32
C ASN A 239 -20.99 7.06 1.37
N SER A 240 -19.74 7.31 1.00
CA SER A 240 -18.65 6.31 1.11
C SER A 240 -17.94 6.49 2.44
N ASP A 241 -17.64 5.37 3.10
CA ASP A 241 -16.86 5.32 4.35
C ASP A 241 -15.36 5.60 4.12
#